data_AF-A0A1C6I2Z8-F1
#
_entry.id   AF-A0A1C6I2Z8-F1
#
_cell.length_a   1.000
_cell.length_b   1.000
_cell.length_c   1.000
_cell.angle_alpha   90.00
_cell.angle_beta   90.00
_cell.angle_gamma   90.00
#
_symmetry.space_group_name_H-M   'P 1'
#
loop_
_entity.id
_entity.type
_entity.pdbx_description
1 polymer ?
#
loop_
_entity_poly.entity_id
_entity_poly.type
_entity_poly.pdbx_seq_one_letter_code
_entity_poly.pdbx_strand_id
1 'polypeptide(L)'
;MEGIVVDTFGDTIDREMLSEELAAELDAKATQVGLAAEQQAREALSGRVSALENAVPQKSEMYFGTYTGTGSYPRTLSIGFTPKAVIIGHKDGLIADETAVYSTLMLQGYKTDYCGIVSNGFTLYEYKYSKLNYNGAQFYYIAFR
;
A
#
# COMPACT_ATOMS: atom_id res chain seq x y z
N MET A 1 69.06 -30.94 -33.95
CA MET A 1 68.12 -30.67 -32.85
C MET A 1 67.30 -29.48 -33.33
N GLU A 2 66.11 -29.73 -33.87
CA GLU A 2 65.26 -28.67 -34.43
C GLU A 2 64.75 -27.78 -33.29
N GLY A 3 65.05 -26.49 -33.38
CA GLY A 3 64.61 -25.50 -32.41
C GLY A 3 63.12 -25.24 -32.56
N ILE A 4 62.41 -25.19 -31.44
CA ILE A 4 61.04 -24.66 -31.40
C ILE A 4 61.12 -23.19 -31.79
N VAL A 5 60.56 -22.84 -32.95
CA VAL A 5 60.27 -21.44 -33.33
C VAL A 5 58.98 -21.06 -32.62
N VAL A 6 59.08 -20.24 -31.58
CA VAL A 6 57.92 -19.55 -31.00
C VAL A 6 57.83 -18.22 -31.72
N ASP A 7 56.96 -18.12 -32.73
CA ASP A 7 56.67 -16.85 -33.38
C ASP A 7 55.74 -16.06 -32.43
N THR A 8 56.30 -15.10 -31.71
CA THR A 8 55.53 -14.22 -30.83
C THR A 8 55.12 -12.99 -31.61
N PHE A 9 53.80 -12.76 -31.75
CA PHE A 9 53.27 -11.51 -32.30
C PHE A 9 53.72 -10.33 -31.42
N GLY A 10 54.46 -9.38 -32.00
CA GLY A 10 54.99 -8.20 -31.32
C GLY A 10 54.01 -7.02 -31.21
N ASP A 11 52.86 -7.11 -31.88
CA ASP A 11 51.83 -6.07 -31.99
C ASP A 11 50.48 -6.52 -31.40
N THR A 12 49.53 -5.60 -31.27
CA THR A 12 48.16 -5.88 -30.80
C THR A 12 47.42 -6.78 -31.80
N ILE A 13 46.75 -7.83 -31.31
CA ILE A 13 45.90 -8.68 -32.14
C ILE A 13 44.55 -7.99 -32.34
N ASP A 14 44.27 -7.60 -33.57
CA ASP A 14 42.98 -7.04 -33.96
C ASP A 14 41.96 -8.13 -34.29
N ARG A 15 40.68 -7.78 -34.17
CA ARG A 15 39.56 -8.72 -34.34
C ARG A 15 39.51 -9.37 -35.73
N GLU A 16 39.99 -8.66 -36.74
CA GLU A 16 40.10 -9.10 -38.13
C GLU A 16 41.18 -10.17 -38.34
N MET A 17 42.12 -10.29 -37.38
CA MET A 17 43.19 -11.29 -37.38
C MET A 17 42.76 -12.62 -36.73
N LEU A 18 41.54 -12.69 -36.17
CA LEU A 18 40.98 -13.90 -35.60
C LEU A 18 40.37 -14.78 -36.69
N SER A 19 40.45 -16.10 -36.53
CA SER A 19 39.62 -17.01 -37.33
C SER A 19 38.14 -16.70 -37.13
N GLU A 20 37.32 -16.92 -38.15
CA GLU A 20 35.86 -16.75 -38.09
C GLU A 20 35.23 -17.47 -36.89
N GLU A 21 35.70 -18.68 -36.57
CA GLU A 21 35.23 -19.48 -35.44
C GLU A 21 35.50 -18.78 -34.09
N LEU A 22 36.73 -18.33 -33.85
CA LEU A 22 37.11 -17.63 -32.62
C LEU A 22 36.44 -16.25 -32.48
N ALA A 23 36.26 -15.53 -33.59
CA ALA A 23 35.51 -14.27 -33.61
C ALA A 23 34.03 -14.48 -33.25
N ALA A 24 33.40 -15.53 -33.81
CA ALA A 24 32.03 -15.92 -33.51
C ALA A 24 31.87 -16.37 -32.05
N GLU A 25 32.84 -17.12 -31.49
CA GLU A 25 32.81 -17.51 -30.08
C GLU A 25 32.90 -16.29 -29.15
N LEU A 26 33.72 -15.29 -29.50
CA LEU A 26 33.82 -14.04 -28.74
C LEU A 26 32.50 -13.25 -28.75
N ASP A 27 31.84 -13.15 -29.91
CA ASP A 27 30.51 -12.53 -30.02
C ASP A 27 29.44 -13.27 -29.22
N ALA A 28 29.47 -14.61 -29.27
CA ALA A 28 28.56 -15.45 -28.51
C ALA A 28 28.75 -15.24 -27.00
N LYS A 29 30.01 -15.18 -26.52
CA LYS A 29 30.31 -14.86 -25.10
C LYS A 29 29.86 -13.44 -24.74
N ALA A 30 30.11 -12.43 -25.58
CA ALA A 30 29.64 -11.07 -25.32
C ALA A 30 28.11 -11.01 -25.20
N THR A 31 27.40 -11.71 -26.08
CA THR A 31 25.94 -11.85 -26.04
C THR A 31 25.48 -12.56 -24.76
N GLN A 32 26.15 -13.66 -24.37
CA GLN A 32 25.85 -14.40 -23.15
C GLN A 32 26.02 -13.52 -21.89
N VAL A 33 27.07 -12.72 -21.83
CA VAL A 33 27.31 -11.76 -20.72
C VAL A 33 26.18 -10.72 -20.65
N GLY A 34 25.76 -10.18 -21.80
CA GLY A 34 24.62 -9.26 -21.86
C GLY A 34 23.31 -9.89 -21.37
N LEU A 35 23.03 -11.13 -21.78
CA LEU A 35 21.86 -11.88 -21.34
C LEU A 35 21.88 -12.19 -19.83
N ALA A 36 23.06 -12.52 -19.28
CA ALA A 36 23.22 -12.77 -17.85
C ALA A 36 22.98 -11.51 -17.01
N ALA A 37 23.49 -10.36 -17.47
CA ALA A 37 23.26 -9.07 -16.82
C ALA A 37 21.77 -8.68 -16.83
N GLU A 38 21.10 -8.88 -17.97
CA GLU A 38 19.66 -8.63 -18.10
C GLU A 38 18.84 -9.58 -17.19
N GLN A 39 19.21 -10.86 -17.12
CA GLN A 39 18.55 -11.81 -16.21
C GLN A 39 18.68 -11.37 -14.75
N GLN A 40 19.87 -10.95 -14.33
CA GLN A 40 20.10 -10.44 -12.98
C GLN A 40 19.28 -9.17 -12.69
N ALA A 41 19.16 -8.26 -13.66
CA ALA A 41 18.32 -7.07 -13.54
C ALA A 41 16.83 -7.43 -13.41
N ARG A 42 16.33 -8.41 -14.17
CA ARG A 42 14.95 -8.91 -14.06
C ARG A 42 14.69 -9.56 -12.70
N GLU A 43 15.62 -10.36 -12.19
CA GLU A 43 15.48 -11.00 -10.87
C GLU A 43 15.43 -9.95 -9.75
N ALA A 44 16.30 -8.93 -9.82
CA ALA A 44 16.28 -7.81 -8.87
C ALA A 44 14.97 -7.03 -8.93
N LEU A 45 14.44 -6.78 -10.14
CA LEU A 45 13.15 -6.13 -10.33
C LEU A 45 12.00 -6.98 -9.77
N SER A 46 11.99 -8.29 -10.07
CA SER A 46 11.00 -9.23 -9.56
C SER A 46 10.98 -9.26 -8.03
N GLY A 47 12.16 -9.29 -7.39
CA GLY A 47 12.28 -9.21 -5.93
C GLY A 47 11.71 -7.90 -5.36
N ARG A 48 11.96 -6.76 -6.02
CA ARG A 48 11.39 -5.46 -5.62
C ARG A 48 9.87 -5.41 -5.77
N VAL A 49 9.34 -5.98 -6.84
CA VAL A 49 7.88 -6.06 -7.07
C VAL A 49 7.23 -6.91 -5.99
N SER A 50 7.76 -8.11 -5.73
CA SER A 50 7.23 -8.99 -4.67
C SER A 50 7.31 -8.34 -3.28
N ALA A 51 8.40 -7.63 -2.97
CA ALA A 51 8.50 -6.89 -1.72
C ALA A 51 7.44 -5.78 -1.59
N LEU A 52 7.17 -5.05 -2.68
CA LEU A 52 6.12 -4.02 -2.72
C LEU A 52 4.72 -4.63 -2.59
N GLU A 53 4.44 -5.71 -3.30
CA GLU A 53 3.16 -6.43 -3.24
C GLU A 53 2.87 -6.94 -1.82
N ASN A 54 3.89 -7.35 -1.07
CA ASN A 54 3.75 -7.75 0.32
C ASN A 54 3.61 -6.56 1.30
N ALA A 55 4.17 -5.39 0.97
CA ALA A 55 4.13 -4.21 1.83
C ALA A 55 2.85 -3.38 1.66
N VAL A 56 2.25 -3.34 0.47
CA VAL A 56 1.02 -2.56 0.20
C VAL A 56 -0.19 -2.99 1.06
N PRO A 57 -0.46 -4.30 1.30
CA PRO A 57 -1.51 -4.75 2.21
C PRO A 57 -1.34 -4.29 3.66
N GLN A 58 -0.16 -3.79 4.04
CA GLN A 58 0.13 -3.35 5.41
C GLN A 58 -0.18 -1.86 5.67
N LYS A 59 -0.57 -1.08 4.65
CA LYS A 59 -0.92 0.33 4.84
C LYS A 59 -2.42 0.48 5.09
N SER A 60 -2.80 0.83 6.31
CA SER A 60 -4.17 1.24 6.61
C SER A 60 -4.52 2.50 5.83
N GLU A 61 -5.49 2.43 4.91
CA GLU A 61 -6.08 3.60 4.29
C GLU A 61 -7.04 4.26 5.30
N MET A 62 -6.75 5.50 5.68
CA MET A 62 -7.52 6.28 6.65
C MET A 62 -8.15 7.49 5.96
N TYR A 63 -9.44 7.68 6.20
CA TYR A 63 -10.22 8.81 5.71
C TYR A 63 -10.66 9.66 6.88
N PHE A 64 -10.37 10.95 6.79
CA PHE A 64 -10.74 11.94 7.81
C PHE A 64 -11.91 12.75 7.29
N GLY A 65 -12.93 12.91 8.13
CA GLY A 65 -14.08 13.72 7.78
C GLY A 65 -14.74 14.32 9.00
N THR A 66 -15.75 15.13 8.74
CA THR A 66 -16.50 15.84 9.78
C THR A 66 -17.98 15.80 9.48
N TYR A 67 -18.80 15.98 10.51
CA TYR A 67 -20.22 16.25 10.34
C TYR A 67 -20.76 17.09 11.50
N THR A 68 -21.72 17.95 11.19
CA THR A 68 -22.49 18.66 12.22
C THR A 68 -23.68 17.81 12.61
N GLY A 69 -23.86 17.55 13.90
CA GLY A 69 -24.96 16.77 14.45
C GLY A 69 -26.30 17.43 14.20
N THR A 70 -27.32 16.63 13.88
CA THR A 70 -28.67 17.12 13.54
C THR A 70 -29.70 16.85 14.63
N GLY A 71 -29.38 16.00 15.60
CA GLY A 71 -30.33 15.49 16.60
C GLY A 71 -31.35 14.49 16.06
N SER A 72 -31.55 14.40 14.75
CA SER A 72 -32.49 13.45 14.12
C SER A 72 -31.87 12.07 13.95
N TYR A 73 -32.63 11.03 14.28
CA TYR A 73 -32.21 9.63 14.15
C TYR A 73 -33.26 8.80 13.40
N PRO A 74 -32.88 7.66 12.79
CA PRO A 74 -31.50 7.24 12.52
C PRO A 74 -30.83 8.15 11.50
N ARG A 75 -29.50 8.28 11.59
CA ARG A 75 -28.71 9.08 10.63
C ARG A 75 -27.62 8.22 10.02
N THR A 76 -27.65 8.07 8.70
CA THR A 76 -26.58 7.42 7.95
C THR A 76 -25.65 8.47 7.34
N LEU A 77 -24.35 8.28 7.53
CA LEU A 77 -23.31 9.06 6.89
C LEU A 77 -22.70 8.20 5.79
N SER A 78 -22.95 8.58 4.54
CA SER A 78 -22.34 7.94 3.36
C SER A 78 -20.99 8.56 3.08
N ILE A 79 -19.95 7.72 3.02
CA ILE A 79 -18.56 8.16 2.81
C ILE A 79 -17.91 7.49 1.59
N GLY A 80 -18.70 6.75 0.80
CA GLY A 80 -18.28 6.19 -0.49
C GLY A 80 -17.61 4.82 -0.44
N PHE A 81 -17.44 4.24 0.75
CA PHE A 81 -16.95 2.86 0.95
C PHE A 81 -17.46 2.31 2.28
N THR A 82 -17.46 0.99 2.43
CA THR A 82 -17.81 0.30 3.69
C THR A 82 -16.58 0.22 4.59
N PRO A 83 -16.51 0.95 5.72
CA PRO A 83 -15.32 0.95 6.56
C PRO A 83 -15.10 -0.39 7.28
N LYS A 84 -13.86 -0.69 7.67
CA LYS A 84 -13.50 -1.75 8.62
C LYS A 84 -13.63 -1.28 10.07
N ALA A 85 -13.33 -0.01 10.31
CA ALA A 85 -13.54 0.64 11.59
C ALA A 85 -13.86 2.13 11.38
N VAL A 86 -14.56 2.74 12.33
CA VAL A 86 -14.78 4.19 12.37
C VAL A 86 -14.62 4.68 13.80
N ILE A 87 -13.72 5.65 14.01
CA ILE A 87 -13.63 6.41 15.26
C ILE A 87 -14.40 7.71 15.06
N ILE A 88 -15.29 8.05 15.98
CA ILE A 88 -15.96 9.36 16.04
C ILE A 88 -15.50 10.08 17.30
N GLY A 89 -15.19 11.37 17.16
CA GLY A 89 -14.86 12.28 18.24
C GLY A 89 -15.68 13.57 18.20
N HIS A 90 -16.12 14.05 19.36
CA HIS A 90 -16.66 15.41 19.50
C HIS A 90 -15.56 16.46 19.30
N LYS A 91 -15.89 17.65 18.76
CA LYS A 91 -14.90 18.72 18.47
C LYS A 91 -14.03 19.12 19.67
N ASP A 92 -14.57 19.01 20.87
CA ASP A 92 -13.90 19.38 22.12
C ASP A 92 -13.11 18.21 22.75
N GLY A 93 -13.02 17.06 22.06
CA GLY A 93 -12.33 15.88 22.56
C GLY A 93 -13.09 15.11 23.66
N LEU A 94 -14.37 15.44 23.90
CA LEU A 94 -15.19 14.73 24.89
C LEU A 94 -15.42 13.28 24.44
N ILE A 95 -15.07 12.35 25.32
CA ILE A 95 -15.33 10.92 25.12
C ILE A 95 -16.65 10.53 25.75
N ALA A 96 -16.79 10.79 27.06
CA ALA A 96 -17.99 10.53 27.84
C ALA A 96 -18.00 11.40 29.11
N ASP A 97 -19.18 11.56 29.69
CA ASP A 97 -19.40 12.04 31.05
C ASP A 97 -20.30 11.05 31.83
N GLU A 98 -20.74 11.43 33.03
CA GLU A 98 -21.59 10.59 33.89
C GLU A 98 -22.94 10.19 33.25
N THR A 99 -23.36 10.91 32.22
CA THR A 99 -24.70 10.80 31.62
C THR A 99 -24.68 10.46 30.13
N ALA A 100 -23.57 10.62 29.42
CA ALA A 100 -23.53 10.52 27.98
C ALA A 100 -22.18 10.08 27.39
N VAL A 101 -22.23 9.50 26.20
CA VAL A 101 -21.09 9.22 25.32
C VAL A 101 -21.11 10.13 24.10
N TYR A 102 -19.97 10.73 23.79
CA TYR A 102 -19.76 11.71 22.72
C TYR A 102 -18.78 11.24 21.65
N SER A 103 -18.08 10.14 21.93
CA SER A 103 -17.14 9.48 21.03
C SER A 103 -17.37 7.98 21.00
N THR A 104 -16.96 7.31 19.93
CA THR A 104 -17.07 5.85 19.82
C THR A 104 -16.05 5.26 18.86
N LEU A 105 -15.79 3.96 19.00
CA LEU A 105 -15.16 3.11 18.00
C LEU A 105 -16.22 2.13 17.48
N MET A 106 -16.47 2.16 16.17
CA MET A 106 -17.27 1.16 15.46
C MET A 106 -16.34 0.17 14.75
N LEU A 107 -16.71 -1.11 14.76
CA LEU A 107 -16.01 -2.18 14.05
C LEU A 107 -16.97 -2.87 13.06
N GLN A 108 -16.48 -3.20 11.87
CA GLN A 108 -17.28 -3.88 10.86
C GLN A 108 -17.75 -5.24 11.39
N GLY A 109 -19.03 -5.56 11.15
CA GLY A 109 -19.66 -6.78 11.62
C GLY A 109 -20.19 -6.70 13.07
N TYR A 110 -19.89 -5.62 13.80
CA TYR A 110 -20.44 -5.39 15.14
C TYR A 110 -21.35 -4.16 15.17
N LYS A 111 -22.60 -4.36 15.59
CA LYS A 111 -23.59 -3.30 15.75
C LYS A 111 -23.88 -3.10 17.24
N THR A 112 -23.82 -1.85 17.69
CA THR A 112 -24.29 -1.45 19.02
C THR A 112 -25.71 -0.90 18.94
N ASP A 113 -26.32 -0.61 20.08
CA ASP A 113 -27.65 0.02 20.14
C ASP A 113 -27.67 1.44 19.54
N TYR A 114 -26.52 2.11 19.47
CA TYR A 114 -26.42 3.53 19.09
C TYR A 114 -25.60 3.81 17.83
N CYS A 115 -24.88 2.82 17.30
CA CYS A 115 -24.15 2.95 16.04
C CYS A 115 -23.78 1.62 15.40
N GLY A 116 -23.51 1.64 14.10
CA GLY A 116 -22.98 0.50 13.36
C GLY A 116 -22.49 0.88 11.96
N ILE A 117 -21.50 0.13 11.45
CA ILE A 117 -21.05 0.25 10.07
C ILE A 117 -22.08 -0.38 9.12
N VAL A 118 -22.35 0.29 8.00
CA VAL A 118 -23.26 -0.15 6.94
C VAL A 118 -22.57 -0.06 5.58
N SER A 119 -23.23 -0.57 4.53
CA SER A 119 -22.72 -0.41 3.17
C SER A 119 -22.49 1.08 2.84
N ASN A 120 -21.30 1.40 2.34
CA ASN A 120 -20.88 2.76 1.98
C ASN A 120 -20.83 3.78 3.13
N GLY A 121 -20.83 3.34 4.40
CA GLY A 121 -20.62 4.26 5.53
C GLY A 121 -20.99 3.70 6.89
N PHE A 122 -21.65 4.51 7.71
CA PHE A 122 -22.07 4.14 9.06
C PHE A 122 -23.36 4.84 9.46
N THR A 123 -24.12 4.23 10.36
CA THR A 123 -25.39 4.75 10.88
C THR A 123 -25.30 4.99 12.37
N LEU A 124 -25.85 6.13 12.80
CA LEU A 124 -26.08 6.50 14.19
C LEU A 124 -27.55 6.29 14.52
N TYR A 125 -27.83 5.67 15.66
CA TYR A 125 -29.17 5.38 16.15
C TYR A 125 -29.46 6.18 17.41
N GLU A 126 -30.75 6.42 17.66
CA GLU A 126 -31.17 7.08 18.90
C GLU A 126 -30.92 6.14 20.08
N TYR A 127 -30.21 6.66 21.08
CA TYR A 127 -29.99 5.97 22.33
C TYR A 127 -29.84 7.01 23.44
N LYS A 128 -30.46 6.77 24.59
CA LYS A 128 -30.57 7.75 25.69
C LYS A 128 -29.24 8.38 26.09
N TYR A 129 -28.15 7.61 26.05
CA TYR A 129 -26.82 8.06 26.45
C TYR A 129 -25.92 8.44 25.27
N SER A 130 -26.34 8.21 24.02
CA SER A 130 -25.53 8.57 22.85
C SER A 130 -25.77 10.01 22.44
N LYS A 131 -24.68 10.78 22.34
CA LYS A 131 -24.68 12.15 21.83
C LYS A 131 -23.89 12.28 20.53
N LEU A 132 -23.60 11.17 19.84
CA LEU A 132 -22.85 11.13 18.59
C LEU A 132 -23.50 11.96 17.46
N ASN A 133 -24.78 12.30 17.55
CA ASN A 133 -25.46 13.19 16.60
C ASN A 133 -26.10 14.41 17.30
N TYR A 134 -25.55 14.88 18.41
CA TYR A 134 -26.13 15.99 19.17
C TYR A 134 -26.30 17.25 18.29
N ASN A 135 -27.50 17.83 18.31
CA ASN A 135 -27.88 18.89 17.39
C ASN A 135 -26.94 20.11 17.52
N GLY A 136 -26.38 20.55 16.40
CA GLY A 136 -25.46 21.70 16.33
C GLY A 136 -24.04 21.42 16.79
N ALA A 137 -23.75 20.27 17.41
CA ALA A 137 -22.38 19.91 17.77
C ALA A 137 -21.59 19.44 16.54
N GLN A 138 -20.30 19.79 16.49
CA GLN A 138 -19.40 19.33 15.44
C GLN A 138 -18.71 18.04 15.88
N PHE A 139 -18.67 17.07 14.99
CA PHE A 139 -17.95 15.81 15.16
C PHE A 139 -16.92 15.63 14.04
N TYR A 140 -15.87 14.90 14.37
CA TYR A 140 -14.82 14.44 13.48
C TYR A 140 -14.85 12.92 13.46
N TYR A 141 -14.53 12.32 12.33
CA TYR A 141 -14.38 10.88 12.25
C TYR A 141 -13.13 10.49 11.47
N ILE A 142 -12.61 9.31 11.83
CA ILE A 142 -11.55 8.61 11.13
C ILE A 142 -12.14 7.27 10.71
N ALA A 143 -12.27 7.05 9.40
CA ALA A 143 -12.73 5.79 8.83
C ALA A 143 -11.56 5.02 8.24
N PHE A 144 -11.46 3.75 8.61
CA PHE A 144 -10.45 2.82 8.10
C PHE A 144 -11.08 2.00 7.00
N ARG A 145 -10.44 1.95 5.83
CA ARG A 145 -10.92 1.15 4.71
C ARG A 145 -10.63 -0.34 4.87
#